data_AF-A0A1E1LU22-F1
#
_entry.id   AF-A0A1E1LU22-F1
#
_cell.length_a   1.000
_cell.length_b   1.000
_cell.length_c   1.000
_cell.angle_alpha   90.00
_cell.angle_beta   90.00
_cell.angle_gamma   90.00
#
_symmetry.space_group_name_H-M   'P 1'
#
loop_
_entity.id
_entity.type
_entity.pdbx_description
1 polymer ?
#
loop_
_entity_poly.entity_id
_entity_poly.type
_entity_poly.pdbx_seq_one_letter_code
_entity_poly.pdbx_strand_id
1 'polypeptide(L)'
;MVYLVKQLNGLIRLKVPAYKEACFLYNIDYVEANYNIGLYDPYLSGLVDTDGSIVFNYAGNRIECNLEFQHNQYTSKLNFDSTILNCKPYIVKRKKSSALAGPKDFTSIAFKFQNVNSMLFIYDYFMHNRLYCNMKFYRVTQIKGFIDIRKYKTSTLSSPEHKIYSNFVLN
;
A
#
# COMPACT_ATOMS: atom_id res chain seq x y z
N MET A 1 -29.27 8.27 -1.33
CA MET A 1 -28.17 8.51 -0.36
C MET A 1 -28.20 7.53 0.82
N VAL A 2 -29.33 7.38 1.53
CA VAL A 2 -29.51 6.39 2.62
C VAL A 2 -29.04 4.98 2.24
N TYR A 3 -29.37 4.52 1.02
CA TYR A 3 -28.92 3.21 0.53
C TYR A 3 -27.40 3.03 0.62
N LEU A 4 -26.61 4.01 0.17
CA LEU A 4 -25.14 3.94 0.21
C LEU A 4 -24.63 3.92 1.65
N VAL A 5 -25.21 4.72 2.55
CA VAL A 5 -24.85 4.71 3.98
C VAL A 5 -25.20 3.37 4.63
N LYS A 6 -26.25 2.68 4.18
CA LYS A 6 -26.49 1.31 4.65
C LYS A 6 -25.44 0.32 4.13
N GLN A 7 -25.07 0.43 2.85
CA GLN A 7 -24.10 -0.48 2.22
C GLN A 7 -22.66 -0.29 2.73
N LEU A 8 -22.27 0.93 3.11
CA LEU A 8 -20.93 1.23 3.61
C LEU A 8 -20.78 0.95 5.11
N ASN A 9 -21.87 0.67 5.83
CA ASN A 9 -21.84 0.51 7.28
C ASN A 9 -21.08 -0.76 7.65
N GLY A 10 -20.14 -0.66 8.59
CA GLY A 10 -19.20 -1.75 8.88
C GLY A 10 -18.05 -1.92 7.86
N LEU A 11 -17.96 -1.08 6.81
CA LEU A 11 -16.84 -1.10 5.85
C LEU A 11 -15.86 0.08 6.02
N ILE A 12 -16.31 1.18 6.60
CA ILE A 12 -15.49 2.39 6.78
C ILE A 12 -14.51 2.23 7.93
N ARG A 13 -13.21 2.34 7.64
CA ARG A 13 -12.11 2.16 8.62
C ARG A 13 -11.27 3.40 8.89
N LEU A 14 -11.21 4.36 7.95
CA LEU A 14 -10.36 5.56 8.10
C LEU A 14 -11.16 6.84 8.35
N LYS A 15 -12.18 7.11 7.53
CA LYS A 15 -13.03 8.30 7.62
C LYS A 15 -14.19 8.13 8.61
N VAL A 16 -13.94 7.43 9.72
CA VAL A 16 -14.96 7.02 10.69
C VAL A 16 -15.72 8.20 11.32
N PRO A 17 -15.10 9.32 11.74
CA PRO A 17 -15.85 10.43 12.36
C PRO A 17 -16.93 11.01 11.44
N ALA A 18 -16.55 11.39 10.21
CA ALA A 18 -17.48 11.91 9.21
C ALA A 18 -18.55 10.88 8.84
N TYR A 19 -18.21 9.60 8.84
CA TYR A 19 -19.18 8.55 8.57
C TYR A 19 -20.20 8.35 9.70
N LYS A 20 -19.78 8.46 10.97
CA LYS A 20 -20.69 8.45 12.12
C LYS A 20 -21.70 9.59 12.06
N GLU A 21 -21.26 10.78 11.66
CA GLU A 21 -22.16 11.92 11.42
C GLU A 21 -23.18 11.61 10.34
N ALA A 22 -22.77 10.98 9.23
CA ALA A 22 -23.69 10.53 8.19
C ALA A 22 -24.70 9.50 8.72
N CYS A 23 -24.27 8.51 9.49
CA CYS A 23 -25.17 7.53 10.12
C CYS A 23 -26.21 8.22 11.03
N PHE A 24 -25.76 9.18 11.84
CA PHE A 24 -26.64 9.97 12.72
C PHE A 24 -27.70 10.74 11.93
N LEU A 25 -27.32 11.45 10.86
CA LEU A 25 -28.25 12.22 10.03
C LEU A 25 -29.34 11.35 9.38
N TYR A 26 -29.04 10.09 9.09
CA TYR A 26 -29.98 9.16 8.48
C TYR A 26 -30.65 8.20 9.47
N ASN A 27 -30.45 8.40 10.78
CA ASN A 27 -30.96 7.55 11.85
C ASN A 27 -30.61 6.07 11.64
N ILE A 28 -29.34 5.79 11.35
CA ILE A 28 -28.78 4.45 11.18
C ILE A 28 -27.80 4.18 12.32
N ASP A 29 -27.92 3.03 12.98
CA ASP A 29 -26.95 2.61 13.98
C ASP A 29 -25.60 2.32 13.32
N TYR A 30 -24.55 2.99 13.80
CA TYR A 30 -23.20 2.79 13.28
C TYR A 30 -22.65 1.41 13.68
N VAL A 31 -22.08 0.70 12.71
CA VAL A 31 -21.37 -0.57 12.91
C VAL A 31 -19.88 -0.35 12.68
N GLU A 32 -19.06 -0.73 13.66
CA GLU A 32 -17.61 -0.64 13.54
C GLU A 32 -17.06 -1.69 12.58
N ALA A 33 -16.15 -1.27 11.69
CA ALA A 33 -15.54 -2.15 10.71
C ALA A 33 -14.50 -3.10 11.35
N ASN A 34 -14.33 -4.28 10.74
CA ASN A 34 -13.23 -5.19 11.09
C ASN A 34 -11.91 -4.66 10.50
N TYR A 35 -10.92 -4.41 11.36
CA TYR A 35 -9.60 -3.89 10.97
C TYR A 35 -8.58 -4.98 10.59
N ASN A 36 -8.90 -6.25 10.80
CA ASN A 36 -8.11 -7.37 10.28
C ASN A 36 -8.50 -7.60 8.82
N ILE A 37 -7.62 -7.21 7.91
CA ILE A 37 -7.87 -7.26 6.48
C ILE A 37 -7.53 -8.65 5.96
N GLY A 38 -8.55 -9.35 5.48
CA GLY A 38 -8.47 -10.75 5.06
C GLY A 38 -7.57 -10.97 3.84
N LEU A 39 -7.26 -12.24 3.59
CA LEU A 39 -6.47 -12.65 2.43
C LEU A 39 -7.17 -12.24 1.13
N TYR A 40 -6.43 -11.55 0.25
CA TYR A 40 -6.92 -11.00 -1.02
C TYR A 40 -8.09 -10.00 -0.90
N ASP A 41 -8.36 -9.45 0.29
CA ASP A 41 -9.38 -8.40 0.44
C ASP A 41 -8.99 -7.15 -0.39
N PRO A 42 -9.89 -6.60 -1.23
CA PRO A 42 -9.61 -5.47 -2.12
C PRO A 42 -9.42 -4.14 -1.39
N TYR A 43 -9.66 -4.07 -0.07
CA TYR A 43 -9.47 -2.85 0.69
C TYR A 43 -8.05 -2.31 0.60
N LEU A 44 -7.04 -3.20 0.59
CA LEU A 44 -5.64 -2.80 0.45
C LEU A 44 -5.35 -2.20 -0.93
N SER A 45 -5.91 -2.74 -2.04
CA SER A 45 -5.70 -2.15 -3.37
C SER A 45 -6.30 -0.74 -3.49
N GLY A 46 -7.49 -0.53 -2.92
CA GLY A 46 -8.10 0.80 -2.86
C GLY A 46 -7.25 1.81 -2.10
N LEU A 47 -6.68 1.41 -0.95
CA LEU A 47 -5.76 2.27 -0.20
C LEU A 47 -4.46 2.56 -0.96
N VAL A 48 -3.94 1.56 -1.68
CA VAL A 48 -2.71 1.72 -2.47
C VAL A 48 -2.95 2.66 -3.64
N ASP A 49 -4.13 2.64 -4.26
CA ASP A 49 -4.51 3.58 -5.31
C ASP A 49 -4.59 5.03 -4.80
N THR A 50 -5.14 5.27 -3.61
CA THR A 50 -5.28 6.64 -3.08
C THR A 50 -4.00 7.17 -2.44
N ASP A 51 -3.48 6.47 -1.44
CA ASP A 51 -2.45 6.98 -0.52
C ASP A 51 -1.17 6.13 -0.53
N GLY A 52 -1.15 5.02 -1.29
CA GLY A 52 0.01 4.16 -1.41
C GLY A 52 0.94 4.45 -2.58
N SER A 53 2.04 3.72 -2.59
CA SER A 53 3.05 3.78 -3.64
C SER A 53 3.61 2.40 -3.95
N ILE A 54 3.82 2.14 -5.24
CA ILE A 54 4.63 1.02 -5.74
C ILE A 54 5.92 1.64 -6.25
N VAL A 55 7.06 1.26 -5.66
CA VAL A 55 8.34 1.91 -5.93
C VAL A 55 9.45 0.89 -6.14
N PHE A 56 10.31 1.16 -7.12
CA PHE A 56 11.56 0.44 -7.24
C PHE A 56 12.60 1.02 -6.26
N ASN A 57 13.08 0.19 -5.35
CA ASN A 57 14.16 0.52 -4.44
C ASN A 57 15.49 0.03 -5.03
N TYR A 58 16.25 0.96 -5.61
CA TYR A 58 17.54 0.68 -6.23
C TYR A 58 18.55 0.07 -5.24
N ALA A 59 18.69 0.67 -4.05
CA ALA A 59 19.62 0.17 -3.03
C ALA A 59 19.24 -1.25 -2.59
N GLY A 60 17.95 -1.47 -2.31
CA GLY A 60 17.38 -2.74 -1.89
C GLY A 60 17.22 -3.79 -3.00
N ASN A 61 17.44 -3.42 -4.27
CA ASN A 61 17.26 -4.27 -5.46
C ASN A 61 15.92 -5.04 -5.44
N ARG A 62 14.83 -4.29 -5.24
CA ARG A 62 13.47 -4.80 -5.03
C ARG A 62 12.41 -3.76 -5.39
N ILE A 63 11.23 -4.23 -5.74
CA ILE A 63 10.03 -3.40 -5.88
C ILE A 63 9.20 -3.56 -4.61
N GLU A 64 8.75 -2.45 -4.04
CA GLU A 64 8.06 -2.41 -2.75
C GLU A 64 6.69 -1.77 -2.87
N CYS A 65 5.74 -2.23 -2.05
CA CYS A 65 4.46 -1.58 -1.85
C CYS A 65 4.43 -0.90 -0.49
N ASN A 66 4.14 0.39 -0.46
CA ASN A 66 4.17 1.21 0.75
C ASN A 66 2.86 1.98 0.93
N LEU A 67 2.33 1.96 2.14
CA LEU A 67 1.26 2.84 2.61
C LEU A 67 1.79 3.72 3.73
N GLU A 68 1.36 4.98 3.78
CA GLU A 68 1.66 5.87 4.89
C GLU A 68 0.47 6.76 5.22
N PHE A 69 0.10 6.79 6.49
CA PHE A 69 -1.00 7.60 7.00
C PHE A 69 -0.57 8.43 8.21
N GLN A 70 -1.34 9.46 8.53
CA GLN A 70 -1.24 10.09 9.85
C GLN A 70 -1.69 9.11 10.93
N HIS A 71 -0.87 8.93 11.97
CA HIS A 71 -1.14 8.01 13.07
C HIS A 71 -2.27 8.58 13.97
N ASN A 72 -3.34 7.81 14.09
CA ASN A 72 -4.52 8.09 14.92
C ASN A 72 -5.16 6.76 15.38
N GLN A 73 -6.22 6.84 16.20
CA GLN A 73 -6.92 5.68 16.77
C GLN A 73 -7.49 4.68 15.75
N TYR A 74 -7.68 5.07 14.49
CA TYR A 74 -8.24 4.22 13.44
C TYR A 74 -7.15 3.56 12.61
N THR A 75 -6.19 4.36 12.13
CA THR A 75 -5.01 3.86 11.40
C THR A 75 -4.15 2.91 12.25
N SER A 76 -4.13 3.07 13.58
CA SER A 76 -3.42 2.17 14.48
C SER A 76 -4.07 0.79 14.62
N LYS A 77 -5.36 0.66 14.27
CA LYS A 77 -6.08 -0.62 14.32
C LYS A 77 -5.88 -1.45 13.06
N LEU A 78 -5.52 -0.82 11.93
CA LEU A 78 -5.34 -1.52 10.64
C LEU A 78 -4.30 -2.63 10.75
N ASN A 79 -4.70 -3.83 10.33
CA ASN A 79 -3.85 -5.00 10.31
C ASN A 79 -3.89 -5.66 8.93
N PHE A 80 -2.73 -5.73 8.28
CA PHE A 80 -2.56 -6.32 6.95
C PHE A 80 -1.69 -7.60 6.97
N ASP A 81 -1.48 -8.22 8.13
CA ASP A 81 -0.60 -9.39 8.29
C ASP A 81 -1.02 -10.58 7.43
N SER A 82 -2.32 -10.71 7.15
CA SER A 82 -2.92 -11.80 6.38
C SER A 82 -3.34 -11.40 4.96
N THR A 83 -3.19 -10.13 4.58
CA THR A 83 -3.84 -9.60 3.37
C THR A 83 -3.19 -10.08 2.08
N ILE A 84 -1.86 -10.14 2.08
CA ILE A 84 -1.06 -10.67 0.97
C ILE A 84 -0.49 -12.02 1.41
N LEU A 85 -0.66 -13.04 0.57
CA LEU A 85 -0.17 -14.39 0.85
C LEU A 85 1.32 -14.37 1.22
N ASN A 86 1.69 -15.04 2.31
CA ASN A 86 3.08 -15.16 2.79
C ASN A 86 3.84 -13.83 2.95
N CYS A 87 3.11 -12.74 3.21
CA CYS A 87 3.68 -11.41 3.19
C CYS A 87 3.12 -10.55 4.32
N LYS A 88 3.93 -10.35 5.36
CA LYS A 88 3.63 -9.43 6.47
C LYS A 88 4.27 -8.06 6.21
N PRO A 89 3.53 -6.95 6.42
CA PRO A 89 4.10 -5.63 6.28
C PRO A 89 5.07 -5.34 7.43
N TYR A 90 6.14 -4.61 7.13
CA TYR A 90 6.92 -3.94 8.16
C TYR A 90 6.22 -2.65 8.56
N ILE A 91 5.91 -2.51 9.86
CA ILE A 91 5.17 -1.35 10.39
C ILE A 91 6.15 -0.39 11.06
N VAL A 92 6.08 0.89 10.68
CA VAL A 92 6.95 1.95 11.23
C VAL A 92 6.13 3.14 11.67
N LYS A 93 6.40 3.67 12.86
CA LYS A 93 5.88 4.96 13.31
C LYS A 93 6.98 6.01 13.19
N ARG A 94 6.69 7.17 12.56
CA ARG A 94 7.67 8.25 12.38
C ARG A 94 7.09 9.57 12.84
N LYS A 95 7.83 10.32 13.68
CA LYS A 95 7.53 11.72 13.95
C LYS A 95 7.89 12.54 12.71
N LYS A 96 6.97 13.40 12.27
CA LYS A 96 7.17 14.33 11.17
C LYS A 96 6.84 15.74 11.66
N SER A 97 7.68 16.69 11.27
CA SER A 97 7.38 18.11 11.34
C SER A 97 7.06 18.60 9.94
N SER A 98 6.01 19.41 9.80
CA SER A 98 5.66 20.08 8.55
C SER A 98 5.92 21.57 8.72
N ALA A 99 6.83 22.16 7.93
CA ALA A 99 7.07 23.61 7.95
C ALA A 99 6.05 24.41 7.11
N LEU A 100 5.36 23.75 6.17
CA LEU A 100 4.52 24.41 5.14
C LEU A 100 3.20 24.98 5.64
N ALA A 101 2.73 24.63 6.85
CA ALA A 101 1.45 25.09 7.41
C ALA A 101 1.57 25.51 8.89
N GLY A 102 2.78 25.91 9.32
CA GLY A 102 3.15 26.13 10.73
C GLY A 102 3.59 24.83 11.43
N PRO A 103 4.20 24.92 12.62
CA PRO A 103 4.74 23.76 13.33
C PRO A 103 3.62 22.84 13.81
N LYS A 104 3.22 21.90 12.96
CA LYS A 104 2.40 20.76 13.36
C LYS A 104 3.28 19.53 13.37
N ASP A 105 3.71 19.17 14.57
CA ASP A 105 4.29 17.87 14.83
C ASP A 105 3.17 16.84 14.75
N PHE A 106 3.29 15.91 13.81
CA PHE A 106 2.38 14.77 13.72
C PHE A 106 3.17 13.48 13.65
N THR A 107 2.57 12.42 14.16
CA THR A 107 3.12 11.07 13.98
C THR A 107 2.46 10.46 12.76
N SER A 108 3.25 9.74 11.97
CA SER A 108 2.81 8.94 10.84
C SER A 108 2.99 7.46 11.15
N ILE A 109 2.16 6.61 10.54
CA ILE A 109 2.28 5.15 10.55
C ILE A 109 2.40 4.67 9.11
N ALA A 110 3.40 3.85 8.84
CA ALA A 110 3.68 3.30 7.53
C ALA A 110 3.64 1.77 7.56
N PHE A 111 3.06 1.17 6.50
CA PHE A 111 3.02 -0.26 6.25
C PHE A 111 3.83 -0.54 4.99
N LYS A 112 4.90 -1.33 5.12
CA LYS A 112 5.86 -1.56 4.03
C LYS A 112 5.96 -3.02 3.67
N PHE A 113 5.54 -3.38 2.46
CA PHE A 113 5.75 -4.68 1.86
C PHE A 113 7.03 -4.61 1.01
N GLN A 114 8.16 -4.87 1.65
CA GLN A 114 9.49 -4.55 1.13
C GLN A 114 10.44 -5.75 1.05
N ASN A 115 9.98 -6.98 1.30
CA ASN A 115 10.84 -8.16 1.21
C ASN A 115 10.97 -8.63 -0.23
N VAL A 116 12.18 -9.02 -0.66
CA VAL A 116 12.44 -9.58 -2.00
C VAL A 116 11.55 -10.79 -2.27
N ASN A 117 11.47 -11.71 -1.29
CA ASN A 117 10.66 -12.93 -1.40
C ASN A 117 9.16 -12.63 -1.48
N SER A 118 8.74 -11.42 -1.06
CA SER A 118 7.35 -10.99 -1.12
C SER A 118 6.94 -10.41 -2.47
N MET A 119 7.89 -10.09 -3.35
CA MET A 119 7.57 -9.42 -4.63
C MET A 119 6.57 -10.21 -5.48
N LEU A 120 6.73 -11.54 -5.61
CA LEU A 120 5.77 -12.36 -6.35
C LEU A 120 4.38 -12.34 -5.72
N PHE A 121 4.29 -12.43 -4.39
CA PHE A 121 3.00 -12.37 -3.71
C PHE A 121 2.33 -10.99 -3.82
N ILE A 122 3.11 -9.91 -3.84
CA ILE A 122 2.62 -8.56 -4.12
C ILE A 122 2.08 -8.49 -5.55
N TYR A 123 2.82 -9.02 -6.52
CA TYR A 123 2.37 -9.11 -7.91
C TYR A 123 1.04 -9.87 -8.01
N ASP A 124 0.96 -11.08 -7.43
CA ASP A 124 -0.24 -11.93 -7.50
C ASP A 124 -1.45 -11.26 -6.85
N TYR A 125 -1.26 -10.61 -5.70
CA TYR A 125 -2.32 -9.84 -5.03
C TYR A 125 -2.90 -8.76 -5.94
N PHE A 126 -2.07 -7.98 -6.63
CA PHE A 126 -2.53 -6.90 -7.50
C PHE A 126 -2.98 -7.37 -8.89
N MET A 127 -2.64 -8.59 -9.30
CA MET A 127 -3.31 -9.24 -10.44
C MET A 127 -4.73 -9.66 -10.09
N HIS A 128 -4.98 -10.09 -8.85
CA HIS A 128 -6.32 -10.37 -8.34
C HIS A 128 -7.12 -9.09 -8.07
N ASN A 129 -6.49 -8.13 -7.40
CA ASN A 129 -7.06 -6.85 -7.00
C ASN A 129 -6.41 -5.71 -7.79
N ARG A 130 -6.85 -5.52 -9.04
CA ARG A 130 -6.28 -4.54 -9.96
C ARG A 130 -6.27 -3.13 -9.34
N LEU A 131 -5.12 -2.47 -9.43
CA LEU A 131 -4.98 -1.03 -9.20
C LEU A 131 -5.54 -0.26 -10.40
N TYR A 132 -6.39 0.73 -10.15
CA TYR A 132 -6.96 1.60 -11.16
C TYR A 132 -5.99 2.72 -11.57
N CYS A 133 -5.04 3.08 -10.71
CA CYS A 133 -3.94 3.95 -11.13
C CYS A 133 -3.01 3.20 -12.09
N ASN A 134 -3.12 3.48 -13.39
CA ASN A 134 -2.33 2.83 -14.44
C ASN A 134 -0.82 2.88 -14.18
N MET A 135 -0.29 3.98 -13.64
CA MET A 135 1.13 4.10 -13.32
C MET A 135 1.56 3.13 -12.20
N LYS A 136 0.74 2.98 -11.16
CA LYS A 136 1.02 2.04 -10.07
C LYS A 136 0.86 0.60 -10.54
N PHE A 137 -0.20 0.31 -11.30
CA PHE A 137 -0.43 -1.01 -11.88
C PHE A 137 0.71 -1.42 -12.83
N TYR A 138 1.16 -0.51 -13.69
CA TYR A 138 2.30 -0.75 -14.57
C TYR A 138 3.54 -1.19 -13.76
N ARG A 139 3.88 -0.48 -12.68
CA ARG A 139 5.00 -0.85 -11.81
C ARG A 139 4.83 -2.23 -11.16
N VAL A 140 3.60 -2.61 -10.80
CA VAL A 140 3.32 -3.98 -10.35
C VAL A 140 3.64 -4.97 -11.47
N THR A 141 3.17 -4.72 -12.71
CA THR A 141 3.41 -5.66 -13.82
C THR A 141 4.90 -5.87 -14.12
N GLN A 142 5.75 -4.88 -13.82
CA GLN A 142 7.20 -4.99 -13.98
C GLN A 142 7.86 -5.97 -13.00
N ILE A 143 7.18 -6.37 -11.91
CA ILE A 143 7.76 -7.24 -10.88
C ILE A 143 8.26 -8.58 -11.45
N LYS A 144 7.48 -9.22 -12.33
CA LYS A 144 7.87 -10.50 -12.93
C LYS A 144 9.18 -10.38 -13.70
N GLY A 145 9.24 -9.47 -14.67
CA GLY A 145 10.45 -9.25 -15.46
C GLY A 145 11.64 -8.78 -14.60
N PHE A 146 11.38 -7.98 -13.58
CA PHE A 146 12.41 -7.51 -12.65
C PHE A 146 13.08 -8.67 -11.89
N ILE A 147 12.32 -9.67 -11.46
CA ILE A 147 12.85 -10.84 -10.73
C ILE A 147 13.89 -11.60 -11.57
N ASP A 148 13.68 -11.69 -12.88
CA ASP A 148 14.58 -12.41 -13.77
C ASP A 148 15.93 -11.68 -13.94
N ILE A 149 15.88 -10.34 -13.99
CA ILE A 149 17.04 -9.51 -14.30
C ILE A 149 17.75 -8.96 -13.05
N ARG A 150 17.12 -8.97 -11.86
CA ARG A 150 17.70 -8.37 -10.64
C ARG A 150 19.07 -8.94 -10.25
N LYS A 151 19.34 -10.19 -10.64
CA LYS A 151 20.61 -10.89 -10.42
C LYS A 151 21.78 -10.20 -11.14
N TYR A 152 21.50 -9.45 -12.21
CA TYR A 152 22.50 -8.75 -13.01
C TYR A 152 22.94 -7.40 -12.41
N LYS A 153 22.39 -6.99 -11.27
CA LYS A 153 22.82 -5.77 -10.55
C LYS A 153 24.33 -5.77 -10.27
N THR A 154 24.90 -6.94 -9.97
CA THR A 154 26.32 -7.11 -9.64
C THR A 154 27.17 -7.60 -10.82
N SER A 155 26.60 -7.69 -12.02
CA SER A 155 27.37 -8.03 -13.23
C SER A 155 28.40 -6.96 -13.54
N THR A 156 29.48 -7.35 -14.24
CA THR A 156 30.57 -6.45 -14.65
C THR A 156 30.02 -5.27 -15.44
N LEU A 157 30.51 -4.06 -15.12
CA LEU A 157 30.13 -2.84 -15.82
C LEU A 157 30.30 -2.99 -17.33
N SER A 158 29.33 -2.50 -18.10
CA SER A 158 29.26 -2.60 -19.56
C SER A 158 29.05 -4.01 -20.15
N SER A 159 28.92 -5.07 -19.33
CA SER A 159 28.51 -6.39 -19.83
C SER A 159 27.07 -6.34 -20.40
N PRO A 160 26.70 -7.25 -21.31
CA PRO A 160 25.33 -7.35 -21.81
C PRO A 160 24.30 -7.45 -20.67
N GLU A 161 24.59 -8.24 -19.64
CA GLU A 161 23.74 -8.42 -18.46
C GLU A 161 23.57 -7.12 -17.66
N HIS A 162 24.68 -6.41 -17.43
CA HIS A 162 24.63 -5.14 -16.72
C HIS A 162 23.84 -4.09 -17.52
N LYS A 163 23.95 -4.09 -18.86
CA LYS A 163 23.14 -3.22 -19.73
C LYS A 163 21.64 -3.54 -19.64
N ILE A 164 21.27 -4.82 -19.61
CA ILE A 164 19.87 -5.25 -19.43
C ILE A 164 19.30 -4.69 -18.11
N TYR A 165 20.04 -4.86 -17.01
CA TYR A 165 19.61 -4.35 -15.71
C TYR A 165 19.54 -2.82 -15.68
N SER A 166 20.57 -2.14 -16.18
CA SER A 166 20.60 -0.68 -16.23
C SER A 166 19.49 -0.08 -17.09
N ASN A 167 19.15 -0.72 -18.21
CA ASN A 167 18.01 -0.31 -19.04
C ASN A 167 16.67 -0.42 -18.30
N PHE A 168 16.50 -1.42 -17.43
CA PHE A 168 15.29 -1.51 -16.61
C PHE A 168 15.23 -0.41 -15.53
N VAL A 169 16.38 -0.06 -14.94
CA VAL A 169 16.44 0.92 -13.86
C VAL A 169 16.28 2.36 -14.36
N LEU A 170 16.76 2.65 -15.57
CA LEU A 170 16.84 4.00 -16.11
C LEU A 170 15.65 4.40 -17.00
N ASN A 171 14.79 3.45 -17.39
CA ASN A 171 13.55 3.69 -18.14
C ASN A 171 12.31 3.69 -17.23
#